data_AF-A0A954XH23-F1
#
_entry.id   AF-A0A954XH23-F1
#
_cell.length_a   1.000
_cell.length_b   1.000
_cell.length_c   1.000
_cell.angle_alpha   90.00
_cell.angle_beta   90.00
_cell.angle_gamma   90.00
#
_symmetry.space_group_name_H-M   'P 1'
#
loop_
_entity.id
_entity.type
_entity.pdbx_description
1 polymer ?
#
loop_
_entity_poly.entity_id
_entity_poly.type
_entity_poly.pdbx_seq_one_letter_code
_entity_poly.pdbx_strand_id
1 'polypeptide(L)'
;MRCRLVVRQLFAVALLHVMALGGGALLAADPATAARDAAVVQTILRLPGVNVNANPQLKASVMRHLETVEGTPKFLELVEKLKLRDASDKLLALAIEKPDDSLGVNAASLLVKFDELDRMKQVVAGEDPKAATAIITALGLAGGV
;
A
#
# COMPACT_ATOMS: atom_id res chain seq x y z
N MET A 1 -13.46 -1.41 57.89
CA MET A 1 -12.38 -1.80 56.93
C MET A 1 -12.84 -2.74 55.80
N ARG A 2 -14.14 -2.81 55.44
CA ARG A 2 -14.62 -3.72 54.36
C ARG A 2 -15.02 -3.03 53.04
N CYS A 3 -15.02 -1.69 52.98
CA CYS A 3 -15.52 -0.93 51.83
C CYS A 3 -14.43 -0.61 50.77
N ARG A 4 -13.14 -0.57 51.15
CA ARG A 4 -12.02 -0.32 50.21
C ARG A 4 -11.62 -1.54 49.36
N LEU A 5 -12.00 -2.76 49.76
CA LEU A 5 -11.63 -3.99 49.06
C LEU A 5 -12.54 -4.28 47.86
N VAL A 6 -13.84 -3.95 47.97
CA VAL A 6 -14.85 -4.20 46.91
C VAL A 6 -14.64 -3.26 45.72
N VAL A 7 -14.28 -1.99 45.96
CA VAL A 7 -13.98 -1.02 44.89
C VAL A 7 -12.74 -1.46 44.09
N ARG A 8 -11.69 -1.95 44.77
CA ARG A 8 -10.46 -2.43 44.11
C ARG A 8 -10.66 -3.74 43.35
N GLN A 9 -11.60 -4.59 43.79
CA GLN A 9 -12.01 -5.83 43.09
C GLN A 9 -12.86 -5.52 41.84
N LEU A 10 -13.72 -4.50 41.88
CA LEU A 10 -14.52 -4.07 40.72
C LEU A 10 -13.66 -3.46 39.59
N PHE A 11 -12.64 -2.68 39.92
CA PHE A 11 -11.71 -2.12 38.92
C PHE A 11 -10.85 -3.19 38.23
N ALA A 12 -10.48 -4.26 38.93
CA ALA A 12 -9.66 -5.33 38.36
C ALA A 12 -10.44 -6.20 37.35
N VAL A 13 -11.73 -6.42 37.57
CA VAL A 13 -12.57 -7.21 36.64
C VAL A 13 -12.92 -6.42 35.38
N ALA A 14 -13.04 -5.09 35.49
CA ALA A 14 -13.25 -4.20 34.34
C ALA A 14 -12.02 -4.12 33.43
N LEU A 15 -10.81 -4.20 33.98
CA LEU A 15 -9.57 -4.22 33.19
C LEU A 15 -9.33 -5.55 32.45
N LEU A 16 -9.90 -6.65 32.93
CA LEU A 16 -9.78 -7.96 32.28
C LEU A 16 -10.78 -8.17 31.13
N HIS A 17 -11.90 -7.43 31.09
CA HIS A 17 -12.91 -7.56 30.03
C HIS A 17 -12.57 -6.81 28.74
N VAL A 18 -11.66 -5.82 28.78
CA VAL A 18 -11.25 -5.08 27.58
C VAL A 18 -10.29 -5.90 26.69
N MET A 19 -9.67 -6.96 27.22
CA MET A 19 -8.73 -7.80 26.47
C MET A 19 -9.39 -8.93 25.65
N ALA A 20 -10.71 -9.14 25.75
CA ALA A 20 -11.40 -10.27 25.12
C ALA A 20 -12.12 -9.93 23.80
N LEU A 21 -12.05 -8.68 23.32
CA LEU A 21 -12.61 -8.24 22.04
C LEU A 21 -11.52 -7.81 21.04
N GLY A 22 -10.28 -8.26 21.25
CA GLY A 22 -9.18 -8.18 20.29
C GLY A 22 -9.21 -9.29 19.25
N GLY A 23 -10.40 -9.74 18.83
CA GLY A 23 -10.59 -10.65 17.71
C GLY A 23 -10.42 -9.93 16.37
N GLY A 24 -9.31 -9.20 16.21
CA GLY A 24 -8.90 -8.70 14.90
C GLY A 24 -8.34 -9.89 14.13
N ALA A 25 -9.22 -10.67 13.51
CA ALA A 25 -8.84 -11.51 12.39
C ALA A 25 -8.25 -10.58 11.33
N LEU A 26 -6.94 -10.39 11.37
CA LEU A 26 -6.13 -9.98 10.24
C LEU A 26 -6.43 -11.03 9.17
N LEU A 27 -7.40 -10.73 8.30
CA LEU A 27 -7.82 -11.57 7.19
C LEU A 27 -6.62 -11.68 6.24
N ALA A 28 -5.68 -12.58 6.55
CA ALA A 28 -4.88 -13.20 5.53
C ALA A 28 -5.89 -13.79 4.54
N ALA A 29 -5.92 -13.23 3.33
CA ALA A 29 -6.83 -13.68 2.30
C ALA A 29 -6.68 -15.20 2.14
N ASP A 30 -7.79 -15.95 2.28
CA ASP A 30 -7.81 -17.39 2.03
C ASP A 30 -7.19 -17.66 0.63
N PRO A 31 -6.28 -18.64 0.45
CA PRO A 31 -5.68 -18.95 -0.84
C PRO A 31 -6.67 -19.07 -2.00
N ALA A 32 -7.89 -19.53 -1.74
CA ALA A 32 -8.95 -19.57 -2.75
C ALA A 32 -9.34 -18.17 -3.26
N THR A 33 -9.35 -17.16 -2.39
CA THR A 33 -9.65 -15.76 -2.72
C THR A 33 -8.50 -15.13 -3.51
N ALA A 34 -7.25 -15.35 -3.08
CA ALA A 34 -6.07 -14.86 -3.80
C ALA A 34 -5.98 -15.43 -5.23
N ALA A 35 -6.29 -16.71 -5.40
CA ALA A 35 -6.33 -17.36 -6.72
C ALA A 35 -7.41 -16.76 -7.63
N ARG A 36 -8.60 -16.46 -7.07
CA ARG A 36 -9.68 -15.80 -7.82
C ARG A 36 -9.30 -14.39 -8.24
N ASP A 37 -8.73 -13.59 -7.34
CA ASP A 37 -8.32 -12.22 -7.64
C ASP A 37 -7.22 -12.19 -8.72
N ALA A 38 -6.26 -13.12 -8.66
CA ALA A 38 -5.25 -13.29 -9.71
C ALA A 38 -5.89 -13.65 -11.07
N ALA A 39 -6.89 -14.55 -11.09
CA ALA A 39 -7.60 -14.92 -12.31
C ALA A 39 -8.39 -13.74 -12.90
N VAL A 40 -9.03 -12.94 -12.05
CA VAL A 40 -9.72 -11.70 -12.45
C VAL A 40 -8.72 -10.73 -13.09
N VAL A 41 -7.57 -10.48 -12.46
CA VAL A 41 -6.54 -9.58 -13.00
C VAL A 41 -6.03 -10.07 -14.36
N GLN A 42 -5.70 -11.36 -14.48
CA GLN A 42 -5.26 -11.94 -15.76
C GLN A 42 -6.32 -11.82 -16.86
N THR A 43 -7.59 -11.92 -16.50
CA THR A 43 -8.71 -11.77 -17.42
C THR A 43 -8.82 -10.32 -17.89
N ILE A 44 -8.81 -9.36 -16.96
CA ILE A 44 -8.83 -7.92 -17.26
C ILE A 44 -7.68 -7.53 -18.19
N LEU A 45 -6.46 -8.03 -17.94
CA LEU A 45 -5.30 -7.73 -18.79
C LEU A 45 -5.42 -8.27 -20.22
N ARG A 46 -6.28 -9.27 -20.46
CA ARG A 46 -6.52 -9.85 -21.79
C ARG A 46 -7.71 -9.22 -22.50
N LEU A 47 -8.65 -8.62 -21.77
CA LEU A 47 -9.83 -7.96 -22.36
C LEU A 47 -9.56 -6.48 -22.61
N PRO A 48 -9.50 -6.02 -23.88
CA PRO A 48 -9.36 -4.61 -24.17
C PRO A 48 -10.61 -3.83 -23.70
N GLY A 49 -10.41 -2.62 -23.18
CA GLY A 49 -11.50 -1.70 -22.84
C GLY A 49 -12.09 -1.82 -21.44
N VAL A 50 -11.60 -2.74 -20.59
CA VAL A 50 -12.05 -2.82 -19.19
C VAL A 50 -11.42 -1.69 -18.38
N ASN A 51 -12.27 -0.78 -17.88
CA ASN A 51 -11.85 0.25 -16.94
C ASN A 51 -12.07 -0.21 -15.49
N VAL A 52 -11.01 -0.72 -14.86
CA VAL A 52 -11.04 -1.16 -13.46
C VAL A 52 -11.48 -0.06 -12.51
N ASN A 53 -11.09 1.19 -12.78
CA ASN A 53 -11.42 2.33 -11.92
C ASN A 53 -12.90 2.73 -11.99
N ALA A 54 -13.65 2.26 -13.00
CA ALA A 54 -15.09 2.49 -13.12
C ALA A 54 -15.93 1.44 -12.36
N ASN A 55 -15.33 0.34 -11.88
CA ASN A 55 -16.03 -0.72 -11.16
C ASN A 55 -15.38 -0.98 -9.79
N PRO A 56 -16.01 -0.55 -8.68
CA PRO A 56 -15.44 -0.70 -7.33
C PRO A 56 -15.15 -2.15 -6.93
N GLN A 57 -15.97 -3.11 -7.37
CA GLN A 57 -15.77 -4.52 -7.04
C GLN A 57 -14.55 -5.10 -7.77
N LEU A 58 -14.39 -4.78 -9.06
CA LEU A 58 -13.20 -5.15 -9.81
C LEU A 58 -11.95 -4.48 -9.25
N LYS A 59 -12.04 -3.19 -8.92
CA LYS A 59 -10.95 -2.46 -8.27
C LYS A 59 -10.52 -3.13 -6.97
N ALA A 60 -11.46 -3.52 -6.11
CA ALA A 60 -11.15 -4.20 -4.85
C ALA A 60 -10.40 -5.53 -5.07
N SER A 61 -10.83 -6.35 -6.04
CA SER A 61 -10.10 -7.58 -6.41
C SER A 61 -8.69 -7.32 -6.93
N VAL A 62 -8.55 -6.32 -7.79
CA VAL A 62 -7.24 -5.92 -8.32
C VAL A 62 -6.33 -5.43 -7.19
N MET A 63 -6.83 -4.59 -6.29
CA MET A 63 -6.05 -4.06 -5.17
C MET A 63 -5.60 -5.17 -4.20
N ARG A 64 -6.47 -6.14 -3.89
CA ARG A 64 -6.08 -7.32 -3.08
C ARG A 64 -5.00 -8.15 -3.77
N HIS A 65 -5.10 -8.38 -5.08
CA HIS A 65 -4.03 -9.06 -5.79
C HIS A 65 -2.75 -8.23 -5.82
N LEU A 66 -2.86 -6.92 -5.95
CA LEU A 66 -1.73 -6.01 -6.00
C LEU A 66 -0.89 -6.07 -4.72
N GLU A 67 -1.51 -6.27 -3.56
CA GLU A 67 -0.83 -6.53 -2.28
C GLU A 67 0.03 -7.79 -2.32
N THR A 68 -0.42 -8.85 -3.01
CA THR A 68 0.33 -10.12 -3.10
C THR A 68 1.61 -10.03 -3.91
N VAL A 69 1.73 -9.00 -4.75
CA VAL A 69 2.89 -8.79 -5.65
C VAL A 69 3.64 -7.50 -5.31
N GLU A 70 3.34 -6.86 -4.19
CA GLU A 70 3.97 -5.62 -3.75
C GLU A 70 5.50 -5.73 -3.71
N GLY A 71 6.18 -4.64 -4.07
CA GLY A 71 7.65 -4.62 -4.11
C GLY A 71 8.30 -5.47 -5.20
N THR A 72 7.52 -5.90 -6.21
CA THR A 72 8.03 -6.61 -7.39
C THR A 72 7.88 -5.78 -8.66
N PRO A 73 8.61 -6.08 -9.74
CA PRO A 73 8.37 -5.46 -11.04
C PRO A 73 6.93 -5.66 -11.55
N LYS A 74 6.28 -6.77 -11.15
CA LYS A 74 4.89 -7.05 -11.53
C LYS A 74 3.91 -6.05 -10.93
N PHE A 75 4.17 -5.59 -9.71
CA PHE A 75 3.39 -4.53 -9.07
C PHE A 75 3.39 -3.26 -9.92
N LEU A 76 4.56 -2.78 -10.34
CA LEU A 76 4.68 -1.58 -11.17
C LEU A 76 3.96 -1.74 -12.52
N GLU A 77 4.12 -2.91 -13.16
CA GLU A 77 3.44 -3.22 -14.43
C GLU A 77 1.90 -3.14 -14.29
N LEU A 78 1.35 -3.70 -13.21
CA LEU A 78 -0.10 -3.67 -12.97
C LEU A 78 -0.59 -2.26 -12.65
N VAL A 79 0.14 -1.52 -11.82
CA VAL A 79 -0.19 -0.14 -11.46
C VAL A 79 -0.22 0.76 -12.71
N GLU A 80 0.76 0.62 -13.60
CA GLU A 80 0.83 1.37 -14.84
C GLU A 80 -0.30 1.00 -15.80
N LYS A 81 -0.45 -0.30 -16.12
CA LYS A 81 -1.44 -0.78 -17.10
C LYS A 81 -2.87 -0.49 -16.70
N LEU A 82 -3.18 -0.63 -15.41
CA LEU A 82 -4.53 -0.42 -14.87
C LEU A 82 -4.74 1.00 -14.33
N LYS A 83 -3.72 1.86 -14.40
CA LYS A 83 -3.74 3.27 -13.96
C LYS A 83 -4.22 3.40 -12.50
N LEU A 84 -3.64 2.62 -11.60
CA LEU A 84 -4.05 2.53 -10.19
C LEU A 84 -3.39 3.63 -9.34
N ARG A 85 -3.92 4.85 -9.40
CA ARG A 85 -3.41 6.00 -8.62
C ARG A 85 -3.50 5.79 -7.10
N ASP A 86 -4.40 4.93 -6.62
CA ASP A 86 -4.49 4.57 -5.20
C ASP A 86 -3.22 3.88 -4.68
N ALA A 87 -2.35 3.39 -5.55
CA ALA A 87 -1.08 2.77 -5.18
C ALA A 87 0.07 3.79 -4.99
N SER A 88 -0.18 5.10 -5.14
CA SER A 88 0.86 6.15 -5.04
C SER A 88 1.64 6.11 -3.72
N ASP A 89 1.00 5.80 -2.59
CA ASP A 89 1.70 5.67 -1.30
C ASP A 89 2.76 4.57 -1.33
N LYS A 90 2.43 3.42 -1.94
CA LYS A 90 3.34 2.28 -2.08
C LYS A 90 4.45 2.56 -3.09
N LEU A 91 4.14 3.24 -4.19
CA LEU A 91 5.14 3.70 -5.15
C LEU A 91 6.14 4.66 -4.49
N LEU A 92 5.65 5.57 -3.65
CA LEU A 92 6.49 6.52 -2.94
C LEU A 92 7.40 5.81 -1.93
N ALA A 93 6.86 4.85 -1.17
CA ALA A 93 7.65 4.01 -0.29
C ALA A 93 8.76 3.27 -1.04
N LEU A 94 8.44 2.63 -2.18
CA LEU A 94 9.45 1.92 -2.99
C LEU A 94 10.53 2.87 -3.53
N ALA A 95 10.17 4.07 -3.95
CA ALA A 95 11.13 5.08 -4.40
C ALA A 95 12.06 5.55 -3.28
N ILE A 96 11.58 5.61 -2.04
CA ILE A 96 12.39 5.98 -0.86
C ILE A 96 13.27 4.81 -0.40
N GLU A 97 12.73 3.59 -0.39
CA GLU A 97 13.43 2.40 0.10
C GLU A 97 14.53 1.93 -0.85
N LYS A 98 14.34 2.11 -2.17
CA LYS A 98 15.26 1.60 -3.20
C LYS A 98 15.60 2.67 -4.26
N PRO A 99 16.17 3.81 -3.86
CA PRO A 99 16.29 4.98 -4.72
C PRO A 99 17.26 4.80 -5.90
N ASP A 100 18.18 3.84 -5.81
CA ASP A 100 19.21 3.51 -6.80
C ASP A 100 18.95 2.17 -7.53
N ASP A 101 17.90 1.44 -7.14
CA ASP A 101 17.45 0.24 -7.84
C ASP A 101 16.46 0.61 -8.94
N SER A 102 16.51 -0.14 -10.05
CA SER A 102 15.49 -0.14 -11.10
C SER A 102 14.05 -0.10 -10.58
N LEU A 103 13.73 -0.82 -9.50
CA LEU A 103 12.39 -0.86 -8.94
C LEU A 103 11.96 0.50 -8.36
N GLY A 104 12.81 1.15 -7.56
CA GLY A 104 12.47 2.45 -6.97
C GLY A 104 12.52 3.59 -7.99
N VAL A 105 13.47 3.55 -8.93
CA VAL A 105 13.55 4.49 -10.05
C VAL A 105 12.28 4.42 -10.92
N ASN A 106 11.83 3.21 -11.25
CA ASN A 106 10.59 3.03 -12.01
C ASN A 106 9.34 3.44 -11.20
N ALA A 107 9.34 3.21 -9.88
CA ALA A 107 8.26 3.68 -9.01
C ALA A 107 8.18 5.22 -8.99
N ALA A 108 9.33 5.90 -8.90
CA ALA A 108 9.42 7.36 -9.01
C ALA A 108 8.92 7.84 -10.39
N SER A 109 9.32 7.19 -11.49
CA SER A 109 8.85 7.50 -12.84
C SER A 109 7.32 7.38 -12.97
N LEU A 110 6.72 6.35 -12.36
CA LEU A 110 5.26 6.19 -12.34
C LEU A 110 4.55 7.29 -11.56
N LEU A 111 5.09 7.73 -10.43
CA LEU A 111 4.55 8.87 -9.69
C LEU A 111 4.53 10.15 -10.54
N VAL A 112 5.60 10.40 -11.30
CA VAL A 112 5.65 11.52 -12.25
C VAL A 112 4.57 11.39 -13.33
N LYS A 113 4.41 10.19 -13.92
CA LYS A 113 3.35 9.91 -14.92
C LYS A 113 1.93 10.05 -14.35
N PHE A 114 1.76 9.94 -13.04
CA PHE A 114 0.48 10.12 -12.36
C PHE A 114 0.24 11.55 -11.85
N ASP A 115 1.12 12.49 -12.19
CA ASP A 115 1.07 13.89 -11.76
C ASP A 115 1.25 14.07 -10.24
N GLU A 116 1.92 13.13 -9.55
CA GLU A 116 2.13 13.14 -8.08
C GLU A 116 3.43 13.89 -7.67
N LEU A 117 3.94 14.76 -8.54
CA LEU A 117 5.17 15.53 -8.28
C LEU A 117 5.06 16.39 -7.01
N ASP A 118 3.89 16.96 -6.72
CA ASP A 118 3.72 17.80 -5.53
C ASP A 118 3.86 17.01 -4.23
N ARG A 119 3.39 15.76 -4.21
CA ARG A 119 3.61 14.83 -3.09
C ARG A 119 5.10 14.50 -2.93
N MET A 120 5.82 14.30 -4.03
CA MET A 120 7.27 14.08 -3.99
C MET A 120 8.01 15.32 -3.47
N LYS A 121 7.60 16.53 -3.87
CA LYS A 121 8.15 17.80 -3.32
C LYS A 121 7.91 17.92 -1.82
N GLN A 122 6.75 17.49 -1.31
CA GLN A 122 6.48 17.50 0.13
C GLN A 122 7.44 16.59 0.89
N VAL A 123 7.78 15.41 0.36
CA VAL A 123 8.80 14.54 0.97
C VAL A 123 10.17 15.23 0.96
N VAL A 124 10.54 15.88 -0.15
CA VAL A 124 11.83 16.59 -0.25
C VAL A 124 11.91 17.79 0.69
N ALA A 125 10.81 18.52 0.89
CA ALA A 125 10.72 19.65 1.81
C ALA A 125 10.48 19.24 3.27
N GLY A 126 10.30 17.94 3.53
CA GLY A 126 10.03 17.40 4.86
C GLY A 126 11.27 17.42 5.76
N GLU A 127 11.08 16.95 7.00
CA GLU A 127 12.13 16.96 8.02
C GLU A 127 13.11 15.79 7.92
N ASP A 128 12.83 14.77 7.08
CA ASP A 128 13.70 13.61 6.89
C ASP A 128 14.65 13.82 5.69
N PRO A 129 15.93 14.15 5.93
CA PRO A 129 16.89 14.40 4.86
C PRO A 129 17.21 13.13 4.07
N LYS A 130 17.03 11.94 4.66
CA LYS A 130 17.27 10.67 3.97
C LYS A 130 16.19 10.42 2.93
N ALA A 131 14.92 10.58 3.32
CA ALA A 131 13.80 10.46 2.38
C ALA A 131 13.89 11.49 1.25
N ALA A 132 14.26 12.74 1.58
CA ALA A 132 14.50 13.78 0.58
C ALA A 132 15.59 13.38 -0.43
N THR A 133 16.75 12.92 0.07
CA THR A 133 17.87 12.48 -0.77
C THR A 133 17.51 11.25 -1.62
N ALA A 134 16.73 10.31 -1.07
CA ALA A 134 16.27 9.13 -1.78
C ALA A 134 15.38 9.51 -2.96
N ILE A 135 14.38 10.37 -2.75
CA ILE A 135 13.50 10.86 -3.82
C ILE A 135 14.28 11.64 -4.89
N ILE A 136 15.21 12.52 -4.49
CA ILE A 136 16.05 13.27 -5.45
C ILE A 136 16.89 12.31 -6.29
N THR A 137 17.51 11.30 -5.66
CA THR A 137 18.30 10.27 -6.36
C THR A 137 17.45 9.50 -7.36
N ALA A 138 16.30 8.98 -6.91
CA ALA A 138 15.40 8.21 -7.76
C ALA A 138 14.89 9.03 -8.96
N LEU A 139 14.53 10.30 -8.74
CA LEU A 139 14.12 11.22 -9.82
C LEU A 139 15.27 11.56 -10.77
N GLY A 140 16.46 11.80 -10.26
CA GLY A 140 17.64 12.08 -11.07
C GLY A 140 17.97 10.92 -12.02
N LEU A 141 17.85 9.69 -11.53
CA LEU A 141 18.03 8.49 -12.34
C LEU A 141 16.85 8.25 -13.30
N ALA A 142 15.62 8.56 -12.90
CA ALA A 142 14.43 8.40 -13.75
C ALA A 142 14.36 9.39 -14.92
N GLY A 143 14.92 10.60 -14.76
CA GLY A 143 14.96 11.64 -15.79
C GLY A 143 16.25 11.70 -16.61
N GLY A 144 17.30 10.97 -16.20
CA GLY A 144 18.59 10.93 -16.87
C GLY A 144 18.73 9.88 -17.97
N VAL A 145 17.65 9.15 -18.28
CA VAL A 145 17.58 8.10 -19.31
C VAL A 145 16.98 8.59 -20.62
#